data_AF-A0A9P5ZIS2-F1
#
_entry.id   AF-A0A9P5ZIS2-F1
#
_cell.length_a   1.000
_cell.length_b   1.000
_cell.length_c   1.000
_cell.angle_alpha   90.00
_cell.angle_beta   90.00
_cell.angle_gamma   90.00
#
_symmetry.space_group_name_H-M   'P 1'
#
loop_
_entity.id
_entity.type
_entity.pdbx_description
1 polymer ?
#
loop_
_entity_poly.entity_id
_entity_poly.type
_entity_poly.pdbx_seq_one_letter_code
_entity_poly.pdbx_strand_id
1 'polypeptide(L)'
;MDHFYDKSNAVESLDRIIAERVAIASSPQMYSMDSGTMEKYSLSISREDGDVASRLTQRNEEIGETEEVTVALQGIVSYINLPPFDRSDGLKRLAHIRQTVMLMGLGSTHFQQIVDNCHRSYSMFSRYTPNAKLLPAPEFIGKYSEGRDDTEHVTITASNRFFTPVQQSAGLEVVDVNSELDPRGILAKVDTTKFLHTEDNAVGYYVLSTSGGGSK
;
A
#
# COMPACT_ATOMS: atom_id res chain seq x y z
N MET A 1 -15.74 2.56 13.72
CA MET A 1 -15.22 2.49 15.10
C MET A 1 -16.38 2.57 16.07
N ASP A 2 -16.19 2.20 17.35
CA ASP A 2 -17.24 2.36 18.36
C ASP A 2 -17.14 3.73 19.06
N HIS A 3 -18.09 4.00 19.96
CA HIS A 3 -18.17 5.27 20.69
C HIS A 3 -17.10 5.42 21.78
N PHE A 4 -16.29 4.39 22.05
CA PHE A 4 -15.19 4.43 23.01
C PHE A 4 -13.86 4.82 22.36
N TYR A 5 -13.80 4.86 21.02
CA TYR A 5 -12.59 5.24 20.29
C TYR A 5 -12.35 6.76 20.38
N ASP A 6 -11.22 7.16 20.98
CA ASP A 6 -10.80 8.57 21.07
C ASP A 6 -10.28 9.07 19.71
N LYS A 7 -11.22 9.56 18.89
CA LYS A 7 -10.94 10.09 17.55
C LYS A 7 -10.01 11.31 17.59
N SER A 8 -10.20 12.19 18.56
CA SER A 8 -9.43 13.44 18.66
C SER A 8 -7.96 13.15 18.95
N ASN A 9 -7.67 12.27 19.90
CA ASN A 9 -6.30 11.85 20.20
C ASN A 9 -5.69 11.07 19.03
N ALA A 10 -6.48 10.22 18.36
CA ALA A 10 -5.99 9.48 17.19
C ALA A 10 -5.57 10.41 16.04
N VAL A 11 -6.34 11.47 15.78
CA VAL A 11 -6.00 12.49 14.77
C VAL A 11 -4.74 13.26 15.17
N GLU A 12 -4.65 13.73 16.42
CA GLU A 12 -3.46 14.44 16.92
C GLU A 12 -2.20 13.56 16.83
N SER A 13 -2.33 12.29 17.21
CA SER A 13 -1.26 11.30 17.10
C SER A 13 -0.84 11.05 15.66
N LEU A 14 -1.81 10.95 14.73
CA LEU A 14 -1.53 10.77 13.31
C LEU A 14 -0.76 11.97 12.74
N ASP A 15 -1.23 13.19 13.02
CA ASP A 15 -0.60 14.42 12.52
C ASP A 15 0.84 14.56 13.04
N ARG A 16 1.05 14.27 14.33
CA ARG A 16 2.39 14.23 14.93
C ARG A 16 3.29 13.20 14.24
N ILE A 17 2.80 11.98 13.99
CA ILE A 17 3.57 10.92 13.31
C ILE A 17 3.92 11.33 11.88
N ILE A 18 2.99 11.93 11.14
CA ILE A 18 3.25 12.42 9.77
C ILE A 18 4.37 13.46 9.81
N ALA A 19 4.27 14.46 10.68
CA ALA A 19 5.28 15.52 10.81
C ALA A 19 6.66 14.96 11.20
N GLU A 20 6.71 14.06 12.19
CA GLU A 20 7.95 13.39 12.61
C GLU A 20 8.58 12.61 11.46
N ARG A 21 7.79 11.83 10.70
CA ARG A 21 8.27 11.03 9.57
C ARG A 21 8.83 11.90 8.46
N VAL A 22 8.17 13.00 8.11
CA VAL A 22 8.65 13.92 7.07
C VAL A 22 10.01 14.53 7.43
N ALA A 23 10.23 14.83 8.71
CA ALA A 23 11.49 15.43 9.18
C ALA A 23 12.69 14.45 9.13
N ILE A 24 12.45 13.16 9.35
CA ILE A 24 13.53 12.16 9.51
C ILE A 24 13.63 11.15 8.36
N ALA A 25 12.67 11.14 7.42
CA ALA A 25 12.61 10.10 6.40
C ALA A 25 13.77 10.16 5.41
N SER A 26 14.33 8.99 5.14
CA SER A 26 15.25 8.72 4.03
C SER A 26 14.52 8.44 2.71
N SER A 27 13.20 8.25 2.74
CA SER A 27 12.36 7.98 1.57
C SER A 27 11.32 9.07 1.33
N PRO A 28 10.83 9.23 0.09
CA PRO A 28 9.74 10.14 -0.22
C PRO A 28 8.51 9.87 0.65
N GLN A 29 7.93 10.94 1.20
CA GLN A 29 6.67 10.88 1.95
C GLN A 29 5.55 11.46 1.10
N MET A 30 4.43 10.75 0.98
CA MET A 30 3.29 11.19 0.18
C MET A 30 2.71 12.53 0.68
N TYR A 31 2.83 12.82 1.99
CA TYR A 31 2.40 14.08 2.58
C TYR A 31 3.09 15.29 1.94
N SER A 32 4.38 15.19 1.63
CA SER A 32 5.20 16.26 1.05
C SER A 32 5.50 16.04 -0.44
N MET A 33 4.67 15.28 -1.16
CA MET A 33 4.91 14.95 -2.57
C MET A 33 4.63 16.14 -3.50
N ASP A 34 5.59 17.06 -3.55
CA ASP A 34 5.62 18.23 -4.41
C ASP A 34 6.86 18.21 -5.34
N SER A 35 7.05 19.28 -6.13
CA SER A 35 8.20 19.40 -7.03
C SER A 35 9.54 19.38 -6.29
N GLY A 36 9.61 19.94 -5.07
CA GLY A 36 10.82 19.93 -4.25
C GLY A 36 11.19 18.51 -3.81
N THR A 37 10.21 17.68 -3.47
CA THR A 37 10.42 16.25 -3.19
C THR A 37 10.84 15.48 -4.44
N MET A 38 10.27 15.78 -5.61
CA MET A 38 10.70 15.14 -6.86
C MET A 38 12.17 15.44 -7.18
N GLU A 39 12.62 16.67 -6.98
CA GLU A 39 14.04 17.05 -7.16
C GLU A 39 14.92 16.42 -6.08
N LYS A 40 14.53 16.50 -4.80
CA LYS A 40 15.29 15.95 -3.67
C LYS A 40 15.61 14.47 -3.83
N TYR A 41 14.66 13.69 -4.34
CA TYR A 41 14.80 12.25 -4.52
C TYR A 41 15.05 11.85 -5.98
N SER A 42 15.35 12.80 -6.87
CA SER A 42 15.63 12.52 -8.29
C SER A 42 14.56 11.63 -8.94
N LEU A 43 13.29 11.91 -8.66
CA LEU A 43 12.14 11.12 -9.10
C LEU A 43 11.79 11.44 -10.55
N SER A 44 11.58 10.39 -11.35
CA SER A 44 11.17 10.51 -12.74
C SER A 44 10.17 9.44 -13.13
N ILE A 45 9.29 9.73 -14.08
CA ILE A 45 8.38 8.73 -14.63
C ILE A 45 9.07 8.06 -15.82
N SER A 46 9.28 6.75 -15.73
CA SER A 46 9.71 5.92 -16.85
C SER A 46 8.51 5.20 -17.46
N ARG A 47 8.55 4.97 -18.77
CA ARG A 47 7.54 4.16 -19.47
C ARG A 47 8.08 2.75 -19.66
N GLU A 48 7.20 1.78 -19.51
CA GLU A 48 7.52 0.38 -19.78
C GLU A 48 7.42 0.10 -21.28
N ASP A 49 8.19 -0.90 -21.75
CA ASP A 49 8.19 -1.31 -23.15
C ASP A 49 6.77 -1.64 -23.63
N GLY A 50 6.36 -1.01 -24.72
CA GLY A 50 5.01 -1.14 -25.28
C GLY A 50 4.00 -0.07 -24.82
N ASP A 51 4.42 0.90 -23.99
CA ASP A 51 3.62 2.10 -23.63
C ASP A 51 2.31 1.77 -22.86
N VAL A 52 2.24 0.57 -22.28
CA VAL A 52 1.06 0.06 -21.55
C VAL A 52 1.08 0.47 -20.08
N ALA A 53 2.26 0.70 -19.52
CA ALA A 53 2.45 1.08 -18.13
C ALA A 53 3.52 2.17 -17.98
N SER A 54 3.40 2.95 -16.91
CA SER A 54 4.41 3.91 -16.49
C SER A 54 4.74 3.65 -15.03
N ARG A 55 6.01 3.82 -14.64
CA ARG A 55 6.50 3.62 -13.28
C ARG A 55 7.13 4.90 -12.77
N LEU A 56 6.95 5.19 -11.48
CA LEU A 56 7.73 6.21 -10.82
C LEU A 56 9.05 5.57 -10.39
N THR A 57 10.15 6.18 -10.81
CA THR A 57 11.48 5.64 -10.61
C THR A 57 12.40 6.66 -9.96
N GLN A 58 13.37 6.16 -9.22
CA GLN A 58 14.45 6.92 -8.63
C GLN A 58 15.76 6.47 -9.25
N ARG A 59 16.65 7.41 -9.55
CA ARG A 59 18.02 7.07 -9.95
C ARG A 59 18.86 6.85 -8.70
N ASN A 60 19.45 5.67 -8.59
CA ASN A 60 20.46 5.40 -7.58
C ASN A 60 21.80 5.97 -8.07
N GLU A 61 22.31 6.98 -7.37
CA GLU A 61 23.54 7.68 -7.76
C GLU A 61 24.80 6.83 -7.59
N GLU A 62 24.78 5.84 -6.68
CA GLU A 62 25.95 5.01 -6.37
C GLU A 62 26.19 3.95 -7.44
N ILE A 63 25.13 3.29 -7.90
CA ILE A 63 25.20 2.22 -8.91
C ILE A 63 24.86 2.72 -10.32
N GLY A 64 24.28 3.92 -10.44
CA GLY A 64 23.87 4.51 -11.72
C GLY A 64 22.63 3.89 -12.34
N GLU A 65 22.00 2.93 -11.65
CA GLU A 65 20.78 2.23 -12.08
C GLU A 65 19.52 2.99 -11.69
N THR A 66 18.43 2.69 -12.40
CA THR A 66 17.10 3.26 -12.15
C THR A 66 16.25 2.18 -11.49
N GLU A 67 15.72 2.48 -10.30
CA GLU A 67 14.89 1.55 -9.53
C GLU A 67 13.48 2.12 -9.30
N GLU A 68 12.54 1.24 -8.97
CA GLU A 68 11.17 1.65 -8.63
C GLU A 68 11.16 2.35 -7.25
N VAL A 69 10.50 3.50 -7.17
CA VAL A 69 10.51 4.27 -5.92
C VAL A 69 9.50 3.72 -4.91
N THR A 70 9.93 3.64 -3.65
CA THR A 70 9.02 3.40 -2.52
C THR A 70 8.60 4.74 -1.91
N VAL A 71 7.31 5.07 -1.99
CA VAL A 71 6.73 6.25 -1.34
C VAL A 71 5.95 5.82 -0.09
N ALA A 72 6.30 6.38 1.06
CA ALA A 72 5.61 6.08 2.30
C ALA A 72 4.41 7.01 2.53
N LEU A 73 3.37 6.47 3.15
CA LEU A 73 2.17 7.21 3.55
C LEU A 73 1.72 6.72 4.93
N GLN A 74 1.18 7.64 5.73
CA GLN A 74 0.72 7.34 7.08
C GLN A 74 -0.79 7.55 7.16
N GLY A 75 -1.45 6.71 7.95
CA GLY A 75 -2.87 6.78 8.21
C GLY A 75 -3.27 5.85 9.34
N ILE A 76 -4.50 5.99 9.81
CA ILE A 76 -5.08 5.11 10.83
C ILE A 76 -5.62 3.89 10.11
N VAL A 77 -5.20 2.71 10.54
CA VAL A 77 -5.70 1.45 10.00
C VAL A 77 -7.18 1.29 10.37
N SER A 78 -8.04 1.23 9.36
CA SER A 78 -9.49 1.02 9.53
C SER A 78 -9.93 -0.40 9.18
N TYR A 79 -9.16 -1.07 8.31
CA TYR A 79 -9.42 -2.45 7.90
C TYR A 79 -8.12 -3.16 7.51
N ILE A 80 -7.99 -4.40 7.94
CA ILE A 80 -6.92 -5.33 7.54
C ILE A 80 -7.56 -6.64 7.11
N ASN A 81 -7.11 -7.14 5.97
CA ASN A 81 -7.30 -8.52 5.54
C ASN A 81 -5.95 -9.05 5.08
N LEU A 82 -5.16 -9.56 6.02
CA LEU A 82 -3.85 -10.15 5.80
C LEU A 82 -3.85 -11.59 6.34
N PRO A 83 -2.87 -12.42 5.96
CA PRO A 83 -2.65 -13.71 6.61
C PRO A 83 -2.48 -13.58 8.15
N PRO A 84 -2.65 -14.66 8.91
CA PRO A 84 -3.36 -15.86 8.53
C PRO A 84 -4.84 -15.58 8.30
N PHE A 85 -5.38 -15.99 7.16
CA PHE A 85 -6.77 -15.70 6.82
C PHE A 85 -7.71 -16.57 7.64
N ASP A 86 -8.71 -15.93 8.25
CA ASP A 86 -9.61 -16.63 9.16
C ASP A 86 -10.72 -17.42 8.44
N ARG A 87 -10.80 -17.33 7.10
CA ARG A 87 -11.93 -17.84 6.32
C ARG A 87 -11.81 -19.30 5.88
N SER A 88 -12.90 -20.05 6.03
CA SER A 88 -13.16 -21.32 5.35
C SER A 88 -13.86 -21.11 4.00
N ASP A 89 -13.42 -20.13 3.22
CA ASP A 89 -14.00 -19.88 1.90
C ASP A 89 -13.75 -21.10 0.99
N GLY A 90 -14.71 -21.45 0.14
CA GLY A 90 -14.55 -22.56 -0.81
C GLY A 90 -13.30 -22.37 -1.68
N LEU A 91 -12.63 -23.48 -2.05
CA LEU A 91 -11.32 -23.50 -2.74
C LEU A 91 -11.20 -22.53 -3.93
N LYS A 92 -12.28 -22.36 -4.71
CA LYS A 92 -12.29 -21.42 -5.85
C LYS A 92 -12.15 -19.95 -5.43
N ARG A 93 -12.73 -19.56 -4.28
CA ARG A 93 -12.60 -18.19 -3.75
C ARG A 93 -11.23 -17.96 -3.13
N LEU A 94 -10.63 -19.01 -2.57
CA LEU A 94 -9.32 -18.95 -1.96
C LEU A 94 -8.22 -18.59 -2.98
N ALA A 95 -8.28 -19.12 -4.20
CA ALA A 95 -7.36 -18.76 -5.28
C ALA A 95 -7.41 -17.28 -5.70
N HIS A 96 -8.51 -16.58 -5.36
CA HIS A 96 -8.72 -15.17 -5.66
C HIS A 96 -8.65 -14.29 -4.41
N ILE A 97 -8.13 -14.81 -3.31
CA ILE A 97 -8.00 -14.05 -2.07
C ILE A 97 -7.04 -12.88 -2.26
N ARG A 98 -7.35 -11.77 -1.59
CA ARG A 98 -6.59 -10.54 -1.66
C ARG A 98 -6.08 -10.16 -0.29
N GLN A 99 -4.86 -9.66 -0.26
CA GLN A 99 -4.32 -8.94 0.87
C GLN A 99 -4.81 -7.51 0.77
N THR A 100 -5.32 -6.94 1.86
CA THR A 100 -5.87 -5.59 1.85
C THR A 100 -5.55 -4.86 3.14
N VAL A 101 -5.07 -3.62 3.02
CA VAL A 101 -4.97 -2.66 4.13
C VAL A 101 -5.71 -1.40 3.72
N MET A 102 -6.62 -0.93 4.57
CA MET A 102 -7.31 0.33 4.42
C MET A 102 -6.86 1.30 5.51
N LEU A 103 -6.49 2.49 5.07
CA LEU A 103 -6.11 3.60 5.93
C LEU A 103 -7.15 4.72 5.84
N MET A 104 -7.32 5.45 6.92
CA MET A 104 -8.17 6.63 7.01
C MET A 104 -7.53 7.73 7.85
N GLY A 105 -8.00 8.96 7.68
CA GLY A 105 -7.49 10.12 8.41
C GLY A 105 -8.34 10.59 9.59
N LEU A 106 -9.58 10.09 9.75
CA LEU A 106 -10.56 10.57 10.74
C LEU A 106 -10.76 12.10 10.76
N GLY A 107 -10.60 12.77 9.61
CA GLY A 107 -10.71 14.24 9.51
C GLY A 107 -9.39 14.99 9.68
N SER A 108 -8.26 14.30 9.83
CA SER A 108 -6.92 14.89 9.76
C SER A 108 -6.71 15.68 8.47
N THR A 109 -6.25 16.92 8.61
CA THR A 109 -5.85 17.77 7.47
C THR A 109 -4.57 17.24 6.82
N HIS A 110 -3.69 16.61 7.59
CA HIS A 110 -2.45 16.05 7.06
C HIS A 110 -2.73 14.82 6.20
N PHE A 111 -3.65 13.96 6.64
CA PHE A 111 -4.11 12.85 5.82
C PHE A 111 -4.85 13.33 4.56
N GLN A 112 -5.65 14.39 4.65
CA GLN A 112 -6.28 14.99 3.47
C GLN A 112 -5.23 15.48 2.46
N GLN A 113 -4.12 16.08 2.93
CA GLN A 113 -3.00 16.47 2.06
C GLN A 113 -2.35 15.26 1.36
N ILE A 114 -2.23 14.12 2.05
CA ILE A 114 -1.76 12.84 1.45
C ILE A 114 -2.70 12.42 0.32
N VAL A 115 -4.01 12.43 0.56
CA VAL A 115 -5.04 12.10 -0.44
C VAL A 115 -4.95 13.02 -1.65
N ASP A 116 -4.83 14.33 -1.43
CA ASP A 116 -4.72 15.31 -2.51
C ASP A 116 -3.47 15.07 -3.36
N ASN A 117 -2.36 14.71 -2.74
CA ASN A 117 -1.12 14.36 -3.43
C ASN A 117 -1.23 13.02 -4.20
N CYS A 118 -2.00 12.05 -3.69
CA CYS A 118 -2.34 10.85 -4.46
C CYS A 118 -3.14 11.20 -5.72
N HIS A 119 -4.12 12.10 -5.64
CA HIS A 119 -4.88 12.57 -6.80
C HIS A 119 -4.00 13.30 -7.82
N ARG A 120 -3.07 14.15 -7.34
CA ARG A 120 -2.08 14.83 -8.21
C ARG A 120 -1.18 13.83 -8.91
N SER A 121 -0.65 12.84 -8.18
CA SER A 121 0.19 11.77 -8.73
C SER A 121 -0.57 10.97 -9.78
N TYR A 122 -1.80 10.55 -9.48
CA TYR A 122 -2.66 9.86 -10.44
C TYR A 122 -2.90 10.67 -11.72
N SER A 123 -3.17 11.98 -11.56
CA SER A 123 -3.34 12.91 -12.68
C SER A 123 -2.06 13.15 -13.47
N MET A 124 -0.89 13.01 -12.84
CA MET A 124 0.40 13.03 -13.51
C MET A 124 0.55 11.77 -14.36
N PHE A 125 0.35 10.58 -13.77
CA PHE A 125 0.42 9.30 -14.48
C PHE A 125 -0.54 9.20 -15.68
N SER A 126 -1.74 9.79 -15.59
CA SER A 126 -2.69 9.83 -16.71
C SER A 126 -2.17 10.58 -17.93
N ARG A 127 -1.30 11.59 -17.73
CA ARG A 127 -0.65 12.33 -18.81
C ARG A 127 0.50 11.54 -19.44
N TYR A 128 1.20 10.74 -18.64
CA TYR A 128 2.39 9.99 -19.09
C TYR A 128 2.06 8.61 -19.68
N THR A 129 0.84 8.12 -19.51
CA THR A 129 0.38 6.82 -20.02
C THR A 129 -0.74 6.98 -21.07
N PRO A 130 -0.46 7.57 -22.24
CA PRO A 130 -1.49 8.04 -23.18
C PRO A 130 -2.33 6.92 -23.81
N ASN A 131 -1.78 5.70 -23.91
CA ASN A 131 -2.47 4.54 -24.48
C ASN A 131 -3.24 3.72 -23.44
N ALA A 132 -3.00 3.97 -22.14
CA ALA A 132 -3.76 3.36 -21.07
C ALA A 132 -4.88 4.32 -20.65
N LYS A 133 -6.13 3.89 -20.83
CA LYS A 133 -7.27 4.60 -20.26
C LYS A 133 -7.27 4.37 -18.75
N LEU A 134 -6.51 5.18 -18.02
CA LEU A 134 -6.72 5.29 -16.58
C LEU A 134 -8.18 5.64 -16.32
N LEU A 135 -8.73 5.07 -15.25
CA LEU A 135 -10.08 5.39 -14.84
C LEU A 135 -10.18 6.89 -14.49
N PRO A 136 -11.36 7.51 -14.58
CA PRO A 136 -11.52 8.93 -14.26
C PRO A 136 -11.09 9.31 -12.83
N ALA A 137 -11.15 8.35 -11.91
CA ALA A 137 -10.72 8.51 -10.52
C ALA A 137 -9.93 7.28 -10.05
N PRO A 138 -8.99 7.45 -9.11
CA PRO A 138 -8.23 6.35 -8.53
C PRO A 138 -9.13 5.44 -7.68
N GLU A 139 -9.28 4.17 -8.04
CA GLU A 139 -10.09 3.18 -7.31
C GLU A 139 -9.61 2.93 -5.87
N PHE A 140 -8.32 3.18 -5.61
CA PHE A 140 -7.74 3.01 -4.27
C PHE A 140 -8.14 4.13 -3.30
N ILE A 141 -8.74 5.23 -3.77
CA ILE A 141 -9.26 6.28 -2.91
C ILE A 141 -10.76 6.07 -2.75
N GLY A 142 -11.18 5.85 -1.51
CA GLY A 142 -12.55 5.52 -1.18
C GLY A 142 -13.12 6.43 -0.09
N LYS A 143 -14.31 6.05 0.35
CA LYS A 143 -14.97 6.65 1.51
C LYS A 143 -15.41 5.54 2.45
N TYR A 144 -15.31 5.81 3.74
CA TYR A 144 -15.83 4.98 4.80
C TYR A 144 -16.82 5.81 5.61
N SER A 145 -18.08 5.38 5.63
CA SER A 145 -19.11 6.01 6.45
C SER A 145 -19.19 5.29 7.80
N GLU A 146 -19.03 6.07 8.87
CA GLU A 146 -19.23 5.58 10.23
C GLU A 146 -20.69 5.69 10.64
N GLY A 147 -21.45 4.61 10.43
CA GLY A 147 -22.73 4.36 11.10
C GLY A 147 -23.62 5.60 11.29
N ARG A 148 -24.08 5.81 12.53
CA ARG A 148 -25.23 6.64 12.90
C ARG A 148 -25.13 8.14 12.54
N ASP A 149 -23.92 8.66 12.31
CA ASP A 149 -23.67 10.09 12.11
C ASP A 149 -23.39 10.47 10.66
N ASP A 150 -23.51 9.51 9.73
CA ASP A 150 -23.26 9.66 8.28
C ASP A 150 -21.96 10.42 7.94
N THR A 151 -21.00 10.35 8.86
CA THR A 151 -19.73 11.05 8.72
C THR A 151 -18.86 10.23 7.80
N GLU A 152 -18.64 10.76 6.60
CA GLU A 152 -17.76 10.15 5.61
C GLU A 152 -16.30 10.53 5.88
N HIS A 153 -15.46 9.53 5.98
CA HIS A 153 -14.01 9.68 6.05
C HIS A 153 -13.38 9.18 4.76
N VAL A 154 -12.47 9.96 4.18
CA VAL A 154 -11.69 9.52 3.02
C VAL A 154 -10.75 8.39 3.42
N THR A 155 -10.63 7.40 2.55
CA THR A 155 -9.76 6.23 2.75
C THR A 155 -8.81 6.01 1.60
N ILE A 156 -7.67 5.40 1.91
CA ILE A 156 -6.70 4.87 0.94
C ILE A 156 -6.64 3.36 1.16
N THR A 157 -6.88 2.59 0.10
CA THR A 157 -6.91 1.12 0.15
C THR A 157 -5.80 0.55 -0.72
N ALA A 158 -4.83 -0.10 -0.09
CA ALA A 158 -3.85 -0.94 -0.78
C ALA A 158 -4.39 -2.38 -0.83
N SER A 159 -4.47 -2.96 -2.03
CA SER A 159 -4.92 -4.33 -2.19
C SER A 159 -4.26 -5.03 -3.37
N ASN A 160 -3.67 -6.20 -3.12
CA ASN A 160 -3.03 -7.07 -4.11
C ASN A 160 -3.55 -8.52 -3.98
N ARG A 161 -3.30 -9.35 -4.99
CA ARG A 161 -3.68 -10.77 -4.95
C ARG A 161 -2.69 -11.52 -4.08
N PHE A 162 -3.15 -12.45 -3.24
CA PHE A 162 -2.22 -13.33 -2.52
C PHE A 162 -1.54 -14.33 -3.47
N PHE A 163 -2.28 -14.80 -4.48
CA PHE A 163 -1.79 -15.72 -5.50
C PHE A 163 -1.78 -15.09 -6.89
N THR A 164 -0.70 -15.33 -7.61
CA THR A 164 -0.50 -14.93 -9.01
C THR A 164 -0.86 -16.12 -9.93
N PRO A 165 -1.71 -15.93 -10.95
CA PRO A 165 -1.91 -16.97 -11.97
C PRO A 165 -0.58 -17.34 -12.64
N VAL A 166 -0.32 -18.63 -12.90
CA VAL A 166 0.94 -19.09 -13.53
C VAL A 166 1.23 -18.39 -14.87
N GLN A 167 0.19 -18.04 -15.61
CA GLN A 167 0.31 -17.30 -16.87
C GLN A 167 0.87 -15.88 -16.70
N GLN A 168 0.82 -15.34 -15.48
CA GLN A 168 1.23 -13.99 -15.10
C GLN A 168 2.45 -14.00 -14.15
N SER A 169 3.03 -15.16 -13.85
CA SER A 169 4.15 -15.29 -12.91
C SER A 169 5.51 -15.37 -13.61
N ALA A 170 5.57 -15.08 -14.92
CA ALA A 170 6.82 -15.17 -15.67
C ALA A 170 7.84 -14.15 -15.12
N GLY A 171 9.02 -14.63 -14.71
CA GLY A 171 10.09 -13.79 -14.16
C GLY A 171 9.99 -13.50 -12.66
N LEU A 172 8.97 -14.01 -11.97
CA LEU A 172 8.82 -13.85 -10.52
C LEU A 172 9.30 -15.09 -9.78
N GLU A 173 9.99 -14.88 -8.65
CA GLU A 173 10.35 -15.97 -7.75
C GLU A 173 9.12 -16.50 -6.99
N VAL A 174 9.03 -17.83 -6.89
CA VAL A 174 7.99 -18.50 -6.11
C VAL A 174 8.42 -18.53 -4.65
N VAL A 175 7.55 -18.02 -3.78
CA VAL A 175 7.77 -17.99 -2.33
C VAL A 175 6.88 -19.00 -1.65
N ASP A 176 7.46 -19.79 -0.74
CA ASP A 176 6.70 -20.79 0.01
C ASP A 176 5.76 -20.15 1.03
N VAL A 177 4.54 -20.69 1.12
CA VAL A 177 3.59 -20.31 2.17
C VAL A 177 3.97 -21.06 3.45
N ASN A 178 4.59 -20.34 4.39
CA ASN A 178 5.05 -20.92 5.65
C ASN A 178 3.89 -21.10 6.68
N SER A 179 4.21 -21.76 7.81
CA SER A 179 3.23 -22.04 8.87
C SER A 179 2.76 -20.80 9.65
N GLU A 180 3.46 -19.67 9.55
CA GLU A 180 3.02 -18.40 10.17
C GLU A 180 1.92 -17.74 9.32
N LEU A 181 2.04 -17.83 7.99
CA LEU A 181 1.05 -17.34 7.03
C LEU A 181 -0.17 -18.27 6.93
N ASP A 182 0.05 -19.59 7.06
CA ASP A 182 -1.01 -20.59 6.93
C ASP A 182 -0.99 -21.65 8.05
N PRO A 183 -1.25 -21.25 9.31
CA PRO A 183 -1.21 -22.16 10.46
C PRO A 183 -2.24 -23.30 10.37
N ARG A 184 -3.24 -23.17 9.49
CA ARG A 184 -4.33 -24.13 9.31
C ARG A 184 -4.26 -24.91 7.98
N GLY A 185 -3.21 -24.69 7.19
CA GLY A 185 -3.06 -25.34 5.88
C GLY A 185 -4.21 -25.04 4.91
N ILE A 186 -4.86 -23.88 5.03
CA ILE A 186 -5.96 -23.46 4.16
C ILE A 186 -5.39 -23.01 2.81
N LEU A 187 -4.41 -22.10 2.82
CA LEU A 187 -3.74 -21.56 1.63
C LEU A 187 -3.04 -22.66 0.83
N ALA A 188 -2.49 -23.67 1.52
CA ALA A 188 -1.89 -24.86 0.90
C ALA A 188 -2.86 -25.68 0.02
N LYS A 189 -4.18 -25.46 0.13
CA LYS A 189 -5.19 -26.18 -0.66
C LYS A 189 -5.42 -25.60 -2.05
N VAL A 190 -4.78 -24.47 -2.39
CA VAL A 190 -4.88 -23.87 -3.71
C VAL A 190 -4.18 -24.75 -4.76
N ASP A 191 -4.75 -24.79 -5.96
CA ASP A 191 -4.18 -25.53 -7.10
C ASP A 191 -2.90 -24.84 -7.60
N THR A 192 -1.75 -25.34 -7.16
CA THR A 192 -0.41 -24.80 -7.48
C THR A 192 -0.04 -24.95 -8.96
N THR A 193 -0.77 -25.76 -9.73
CA THR A 193 -0.59 -25.83 -11.19
C THR A 193 -1.17 -24.63 -11.92
N LYS A 194 -2.01 -23.83 -11.24
CA LYS A 194 -2.69 -22.65 -11.80
C LYS A 194 -2.33 -21.35 -11.10
N PHE A 195 -1.99 -21.41 -9.81
CA PHE A 195 -1.78 -20.25 -8.97
C PHE A 195 -0.54 -20.43 -8.09
N LEU A 196 0.35 -19.44 -8.09
CA LEU A 196 1.59 -19.44 -7.33
C LEU A 196 1.61 -18.27 -6.34
N HIS A 197 2.26 -18.45 -5.20
CA HIS A 197 2.62 -17.35 -4.33
C HIS A 197 4.00 -16.84 -4.76
N THR A 198 4.11 -15.54 -5.02
CA THR A 198 5.33 -14.94 -5.61
C THR A 198 5.88 -13.85 -4.71
N GLU A 199 7.15 -13.50 -4.90
CA GLU A 199 7.86 -12.48 -4.10
C GLU A 199 7.11 -11.14 -3.99
N ASP A 200 6.49 -10.68 -5.08
CA ASP A 200 5.67 -9.45 -5.11
C ASP A 200 4.48 -9.45 -4.14
N ASN A 201 4.06 -10.63 -3.68
CA ASN A 201 2.91 -10.80 -2.79
C ASN A 201 3.32 -11.35 -1.42
N ALA A 202 4.62 -11.45 -1.14
CA ALA A 202 5.13 -11.92 0.14
C ALA A 202 4.72 -10.96 1.27
N VAL A 203 4.34 -11.53 2.42
CA VAL A 203 3.97 -10.76 3.62
C VAL A 203 4.98 -11.04 4.72
N GLY A 204 5.68 -9.99 5.16
CA GLY A 204 6.56 -10.03 6.31
C GLY A 204 5.86 -9.49 7.57
N TYR A 205 5.90 -10.25 8.66
CA TYR A 205 5.53 -9.77 9.99
C TYR A 205 6.81 -9.39 10.73
N TYR A 206 6.88 -8.14 11.18
CA TYR A 206 8.02 -7.63 11.93
C TYR A 206 7.58 -7.28 13.34
N VAL A 207 8.33 -7.74 14.34
CA VAL A 207 8.14 -7.33 15.73
C VAL A 207 9.23 -6.33 16.07
N LEU A 208 8.84 -5.10 16.42
CA LEU A 208 9.77 -4.13 16.97
C LEU A 208 10.11 -4.56 18.40
N SER A 209 11.31 -5.08 18.62
CA SER A 209 11.82 -5.34 19.97
C SER A 209 12.66 -4.15 20.42
N THR A 210 12.29 -3.55 21.56
CA THR A 210 13.15 -2.59 22.24
C THR A 210 14.13 -3.38 23.09
N SER A 211 15.42 -3.38 22.70
CA SER A 211 16.47 -3.83 23.62
C SER A 211 16.42 -2.96 24.88
N GLY A 212 16.58 -3.56 26.06
CA GLY A 212 16.27 -3.00 27.39
C GLY A 212 17.07 -1.77 27.86
N GLY A 213 17.54 -0.91 26.96
CA GLY A 213 18.18 0.37 27.23
C GLY A 213 17.51 1.50 26.45
N GLY A 214 16.18 1.62 26.57
CA GLY A 214 15.31 2.47 25.76
C GLY A 214 15.95 3.77 25.27
N SER A 215 16.19 3.83 23.97
CA SER A 215 16.06 5.07 23.21
C SER A 215 15.25 4.73 21.96
N LYS A 216 14.28 5.60 21.67
CA LYS A 216 13.65 5.68 20.35
C LYS A 216 14.66 6.16 19.32
#